data_AF-A0AAD7GDC1-F1
#
_entry.id   AF-A0AAD7GDC1-F1
#
_cell.length_a   1.000
_cell.length_b   1.000
_cell.length_c   1.000
_cell.angle_alpha   90.00
_cell.angle_beta   90.00
_cell.angle_gamma   90.00
#
_symmetry.space_group_name_H-M   'P 1'
#
loop_
_entity.id
_entity.type
_entity.pdbx_description
1 polymer ?
#
loop_
_entity_poly.entity_id
_entity_poly.type
_entity_poly.pdbx_seq_one_letter_code
_entity_poly.pdbx_strand_id
1 'polypeptide(L)'
;MCFHYLMYLRVIKGKFLGTRWQLVMNLEFKKQSFCQEGHEKETPQMFLGKRIQLIHMLTNSDDSGPMKVYLIMAWAPLIWRMILVIDNIKSSEELYEKVNDHDTALIEGFKWDTGENFSLQSIASGLRKMGFNQNPASVCCANLTWSAEAAMENTLDSASERFHDSAAVGDGEEKIKQVYQTLAKCQRLPPKGGYPFKKNDHVITKMSRKPPSPCKICGSGNHWDKECPDFCLHGAYQEGCSCNDGFPERGGGNALP
;
A
#
# COMPACT_ATOMS: atom_id res chain seq x y z
N MET A 1 13.51 -2.72 -43.92
CA MET A 1 14.35 -3.72 -43.23
C MET A 1 13.89 -4.09 -41.81
N CYS A 2 13.04 -3.30 -41.13
CA CYS A 2 12.68 -3.57 -39.73
C CYS A 2 11.81 -4.82 -39.47
N PHE A 3 11.00 -5.26 -40.44
CA PHE A 3 10.04 -6.35 -40.23
C PHE A 3 10.72 -7.71 -39.95
N HIS A 4 11.81 -8.03 -40.66
CA HIS A 4 12.52 -9.29 -40.47
C HIS A 4 13.20 -9.39 -39.09
N TYR A 5 13.75 -8.29 -38.59
CA TYR A 5 14.34 -8.22 -37.26
C TYR A 5 13.28 -8.40 -36.15
N LEU A 6 12.11 -7.76 -36.29
CA LEU A 6 11.01 -7.91 -35.34
C LEU A 6 10.44 -9.34 -35.34
N MET A 7 10.34 -9.98 -36.51
CA MET A 7 9.97 -11.40 -36.59
C MET A 7 11.01 -12.30 -35.92
N TYR A 8 12.30 -12.03 -36.13
CA TYR A 8 13.38 -12.78 -35.50
C TYR A 8 13.33 -12.70 -33.96
N LEU A 9 13.18 -11.49 -33.40
CA LEU A 9 13.01 -11.30 -31.95
C LEU A 9 11.75 -12.00 -31.42
N ARG A 10 10.64 -11.95 -32.16
CA ARG A 10 9.40 -12.64 -31.79
C ARG A 10 9.59 -14.16 -31.76
N VAL A 11 10.32 -14.73 -32.72
CA VAL A 11 10.66 -16.16 -32.75
C VAL A 11 11.57 -16.53 -31.58
N ILE A 12 12.60 -15.73 -31.28
CA ILE A 12 13.44 -15.94 -30.09
C ILE A 12 12.60 -15.96 -28.82
N LYS A 13 11.77 -14.93 -28.62
CA LYS A 13 10.91 -14.81 -27.45
C LYS A 13 9.92 -15.97 -27.33
N GLY A 14 9.28 -16.36 -28.42
CA GLY A 14 8.28 -17.43 -28.43
C GLY A 14 8.88 -18.82 -28.26
N LYS A 15 10.02 -19.10 -28.88
CA LYS A 15 10.59 -20.46 -28.94
C LYS A 15 11.65 -20.72 -27.88
N PHE A 16 12.41 -19.71 -27.46
CA PHE A 16 13.56 -19.88 -26.56
C PHE A 16 13.31 -19.32 -25.17
N LEU A 17 12.56 -18.23 -25.04
CA LEU A 17 12.32 -17.61 -23.74
C LEU A 17 11.12 -18.26 -23.01
N GLY A 18 10.06 -18.65 -23.73
CA GLY A 18 8.98 -19.47 -23.17
C GLY A 18 8.18 -18.80 -22.03
N THR A 19 7.12 -19.47 -21.56
CA THR A 19 6.16 -18.89 -20.59
C THR A 19 6.78 -18.62 -19.23
N ARG A 20 7.70 -19.48 -18.77
CA ARG A 20 8.35 -19.33 -17.46
C ARG A 20 9.17 -18.05 -17.38
N TRP A 21 9.98 -17.77 -18.39
CA TRP A 21 10.76 -16.54 -18.44
C TRP A 21 9.86 -15.31 -18.53
N GLN A 22 8.79 -15.36 -19.35
CA GLN A 22 7.85 -14.25 -19.44
C GLN A 22 7.20 -13.94 -18.08
N LEU A 23 6.84 -14.98 -17.31
CA LEU A 23 6.29 -14.82 -15.97
C LEU A 23 7.31 -14.16 -15.03
N VAL A 24 8.56 -14.62 -15.03
CA VAL A 24 9.64 -14.03 -14.23
C VAL A 24 9.85 -12.56 -14.60
N MET A 25 9.98 -12.24 -15.89
CA MET A 25 10.16 -10.87 -16.35
C MET A 25 8.96 -9.96 -16.03
N ASN A 26 7.73 -10.49 -16.09
CA ASN A 26 6.54 -9.75 -15.66
C ASN A 26 6.53 -9.49 -14.15
N LEU A 27 7.02 -10.43 -13.34
CA LEU A 27 7.16 -10.22 -11.90
C LEU A 27 8.21 -9.14 -11.60
N GLU A 28 9.37 -9.21 -12.26
CA GLU A 28 10.40 -8.17 -12.13
C GLU A 28 9.87 -6.80 -12.55
N PHE A 29 9.20 -6.71 -13.71
CA PHE A 29 8.59 -5.48 -14.19
C PHE A 29 7.54 -4.89 -13.22
N LYS A 30 6.79 -5.75 -12.51
CA LYS A 30 5.81 -5.31 -11.51
C LYS A 30 6.45 -4.87 -10.18
N LYS A 31 7.58 -5.46 -9.81
CA LYS A 31 8.32 -5.09 -8.59
C LYS A 31 9.11 -3.80 -8.76
N GLN A 32 9.43 -3.42 -9.99
CA GLN A 32 10.21 -2.23 -10.28
C GLN A 32 9.53 -0.95 -9.79
N SER A 33 10.16 -0.28 -8.84
CA SER A 33 9.86 1.08 -8.42
C SER A 33 11.07 1.99 -8.64
N PHE A 34 10.82 3.30 -8.69
CA PHE A 34 11.89 4.30 -8.71
C PHE A 34 12.72 4.21 -7.42
N CYS A 35 14.04 4.32 -7.53
CA CYS A 35 14.98 4.19 -6.41
C CYS A 35 14.78 2.95 -5.53
N GLN A 36 14.43 1.80 -6.14
CA GLN A 36 14.33 0.53 -5.43
C GLN A 36 15.67 0.07 -4.82
N GLU A 37 15.63 -0.94 -3.94
CA GLU A 37 16.84 -1.52 -3.34
C GLU A 37 17.86 -1.93 -4.42
N GLY A 38 19.12 -1.50 -4.23
CA GLY A 38 20.20 -1.66 -5.22
C GLY A 38 20.22 -0.63 -6.36
N HIS A 39 19.23 0.26 -6.43
CA HIS A 39 19.10 1.34 -7.42
C HIS A 39 18.87 2.72 -6.78
N GLU A 40 19.39 2.96 -5.58
CA GLU A 40 19.14 4.21 -4.82
C GLU A 40 19.56 5.49 -5.55
N LYS A 41 20.59 5.40 -6.42
CA LYS A 41 21.13 6.53 -7.19
C LYS A 41 20.55 6.62 -8.60
N GLU A 42 19.44 5.94 -8.85
CA GLU A 42 18.79 5.92 -10.15
C GLU A 42 18.23 7.29 -10.52
N THR A 43 18.53 7.76 -11.73
CA THR A 43 17.89 8.96 -12.29
C THR A 43 16.55 8.60 -12.94
N PRO A 44 15.59 9.54 -13.04
CA PRO A 44 14.34 9.34 -13.77
C PRO A 44 14.54 8.76 -15.18
N GLN A 45 15.55 9.22 -15.90
CA GLN A 45 15.93 8.70 -17.21
C GLN A 45 16.32 7.21 -17.18
N MET A 46 17.17 6.83 -16.23
CA MET A 46 17.60 5.44 -16.07
C MET A 46 16.43 4.53 -15.74
N PHE A 47 15.56 4.97 -14.82
CA PHE A 47 14.36 4.23 -14.44
C PHE A 47 13.45 3.99 -15.64
N LEU A 48 13.11 5.04 -16.40
CA LEU A 48 12.25 4.92 -17.57
C LEU A 48 12.91 4.11 -18.68
N GLY A 49 14.22 4.25 -18.89
CA GLY A 49 14.99 3.44 -19.83
C GLY A 49 14.84 1.94 -19.56
N LYS A 50 14.99 1.51 -18.30
CA LYS A 50 14.76 0.11 -17.90
C LYS A 50 13.32 -0.33 -18.21
N ARG A 51 12.34 0.51 -17.88
CA ARG A 51 10.92 0.18 -18.13
C ARG A 51 10.58 0.07 -19.61
N ILE A 52 11.08 0.99 -20.43
CA ILE A 52 10.90 0.98 -21.89
C ILE A 52 11.47 -0.32 -22.47
N GLN A 53 12.69 -0.70 -22.07
CA GLN A 53 13.31 -1.95 -22.52
C GLN A 53 12.46 -3.17 -22.16
N LEU A 54 11.97 -3.25 -20.92
CA LEU A 54 11.12 -4.36 -20.48
C LEU A 54 9.77 -4.38 -21.20
N ILE A 55 9.16 -3.22 -21.47
CA ILE A 55 7.89 -3.14 -22.22
C ILE A 55 8.09 -3.59 -23.65
N HIS A 56 9.15 -3.15 -24.33
CA HIS A 56 9.49 -3.64 -25.67
C HIS A 56 9.72 -5.15 -25.70
N MET A 57 10.29 -5.68 -24.63
CA MET A 57 10.55 -7.10 -24.48
C MET A 57 9.27 -7.90 -24.17
N LEU A 58 8.37 -7.37 -23.35
CA LEU A 58 7.16 -8.06 -22.86
C LEU A 58 5.96 -7.91 -23.79
N THR A 59 5.80 -6.75 -24.42
CA THR A 59 4.74 -6.49 -25.39
C THR A 59 5.16 -6.96 -26.79
N ASN A 60 4.19 -7.39 -27.61
CA ASN A 60 4.45 -7.86 -28.98
C ASN A 60 4.05 -6.82 -30.04
N SER A 61 3.63 -5.62 -29.63
CA SER A 61 3.10 -4.60 -30.51
C SER A 61 4.06 -3.43 -30.71
N ASP A 62 4.09 -2.95 -31.96
CA ASP A 62 4.88 -1.80 -32.38
C ASP A 62 4.22 -0.47 -31.97
N ASP A 63 3.14 -0.52 -31.21
CA ASP A 63 2.30 0.65 -30.90
C ASP A 63 3.05 1.64 -30.02
N SER A 64 3.76 2.60 -30.60
CA SER A 64 4.34 3.77 -29.92
C SER A 64 3.26 4.77 -29.47
N GLY A 65 2.11 4.26 -29.03
CA GLY A 65 0.94 5.04 -28.67
C GLY A 65 0.84 5.32 -27.17
N PRO A 66 -0.22 6.05 -26.76
CA PRO A 66 -0.46 6.44 -25.37
C PRO A 66 -0.52 5.25 -24.40
N MET A 67 -0.91 4.06 -24.88
CA MET A 67 -0.94 2.85 -24.08
C MET A 67 0.44 2.44 -23.58
N LYS A 68 1.50 2.56 -24.40
CA LYS A 68 2.87 2.30 -23.93
C LYS A 68 3.30 3.30 -22.88
N VAL A 69 2.99 4.58 -23.08
CA VAL A 69 3.26 5.65 -22.09
C VAL A 69 2.56 5.34 -20.77
N TYR A 70 1.29 4.93 -20.81
CA TYR A 70 0.55 4.52 -19.63
C TYR A 70 1.20 3.32 -18.91
N LEU A 71 1.62 2.29 -19.65
CA LEU A 71 2.30 1.12 -19.10
C LEU A 71 3.68 1.45 -18.50
N ILE A 72 4.43 2.35 -19.14
CA ILE A 72 5.72 2.85 -18.63
C ILE A 72 5.48 3.57 -17.29
N MET A 73 4.49 4.46 -17.24
CA MET A 73 4.24 5.33 -16.10
C MET A 73 3.39 4.71 -14.99
N ALA A 74 2.82 3.51 -15.19
CA ALA A 74 1.95 2.84 -14.22
C ALA A 74 2.57 2.72 -12.81
N TRP A 75 3.90 2.59 -12.73
CA TRP A 75 4.65 2.42 -11.49
C TRP A 75 5.64 3.55 -11.22
N ALA A 76 5.52 4.66 -11.94
CA ALA A 76 6.24 5.88 -11.62
C ALA A 76 5.61 6.56 -10.39
N PRO A 77 6.40 7.33 -9.61
CA PRO A 77 5.86 8.16 -8.53
C PRO A 77 4.69 9.04 -8.99
N LEU A 78 3.67 9.18 -8.13
CA LEU A 78 2.44 9.89 -8.50
C LEU A 78 2.72 11.36 -8.85
N ILE A 79 3.64 11.99 -8.12
CA ILE A 79 4.04 13.38 -8.34
C ILE A 79 4.56 13.64 -9.77
N TRP A 80 5.18 12.64 -10.40
CA TRP A 80 5.65 12.76 -11.79
C TRP A 80 4.51 12.91 -12.79
N ARG A 81 3.33 12.37 -12.51
CA ARG A 81 2.18 12.53 -13.40
C ARG A 81 1.77 13.99 -13.54
N MET A 82 1.89 14.74 -12.44
CA MET A 82 1.56 16.17 -12.40
C MET A 82 2.63 17.01 -13.10
N ILE A 83 3.91 16.68 -12.90
CA ILE A 83 5.04 17.40 -13.50
C ILE A 83 5.09 17.19 -15.02
N LEU A 84 4.88 15.97 -15.49
CA LEU A 84 5.02 15.62 -16.92
C LEU A 84 3.75 15.87 -17.74
N VAL A 85 2.60 16.01 -17.08
CA VAL A 85 1.28 16.15 -17.72
C VAL A 85 1.05 15.02 -18.73
N ILE A 86 0.97 13.78 -18.21
CA ILE A 86 1.01 12.54 -19.01
C ILE A 86 -0.06 12.50 -20.10
N ASP A 87 -1.23 13.09 -19.86
CA ASP A 87 -2.35 13.09 -20.82
C ASP A 87 -2.01 13.76 -22.16
N ASN A 88 -1.02 14.65 -22.17
CA ASN A 88 -0.55 15.33 -23.37
C ASN A 88 0.51 14.53 -24.15
N ILE A 89 1.03 13.44 -23.59
CA ILE A 89 2.17 12.69 -24.13
C ILE A 89 1.65 11.52 -24.99
N LYS A 90 1.97 11.55 -26.29
CA LYS A 90 1.44 10.56 -27.24
C LYS A 90 2.38 9.41 -27.52
N SER A 91 3.67 9.60 -27.33
CA SER A 91 4.71 8.61 -27.63
C SER A 91 5.71 8.45 -26.49
N SER A 92 6.42 7.31 -26.47
CA SER A 92 7.48 7.07 -25.49
C SER A 92 8.71 7.96 -25.72
N GLU A 93 8.89 8.48 -26.94
CA GLU A 93 9.96 9.42 -27.29
C GLU A 93 9.69 10.79 -26.68
N GLU A 94 8.48 11.31 -26.86
CA GLU A 94 8.04 12.57 -26.24
C GLU A 94 8.08 12.47 -24.69
N LEU A 95 7.74 11.30 -24.13
CA LEU A 95 7.91 11.05 -22.70
C LEU A 95 9.37 11.21 -22.26
N TYR A 96 10.29 10.66 -23.03
CA TYR A 96 11.71 10.66 -22.71
C TYR A 96 12.31 12.08 -22.80
N GLU A 97 11.92 12.84 -23.81
CA GLU A 97 12.29 14.26 -23.96
C GLU A 97 11.81 15.08 -22.76
N LYS A 98 10.53 14.99 -22.40
CA LYS A 98 10.01 15.72 -21.23
C LYS A 98 10.68 15.34 -19.92
N VAL A 99 11.04 14.06 -19.76
CA VAL A 99 11.75 13.62 -18.55
C VAL A 99 13.16 14.20 -18.51
N ASN A 100 13.84 14.28 -19.66
CA ASN A 100 15.13 14.94 -19.75
C ASN A 100 15.03 16.43 -19.40
N ASP A 101 14.00 17.12 -19.89
CA ASP A 101 13.80 18.55 -19.62
C ASP A 101 13.42 18.84 -18.16
N HIS A 102 12.76 17.89 -17.49
CA HIS A 102 12.25 18.05 -16.12
C HIS A 102 12.93 17.17 -15.07
N ASP A 103 14.11 16.60 -15.36
CA ASP A 103 14.79 15.61 -14.51
C ASP A 103 14.98 16.09 -13.06
N THR A 104 15.42 17.35 -12.89
CA THR A 104 15.62 17.97 -11.58
C THR A 104 14.31 18.12 -10.81
N ALA A 105 13.26 18.60 -11.45
CA ALA A 105 11.94 18.78 -10.85
C ALA A 105 11.32 17.43 -10.43
N LEU A 106 11.55 16.37 -11.21
CA LEU A 106 11.08 15.01 -10.89
C LEU A 106 11.76 14.45 -9.65
N ILE A 107 13.06 14.65 -9.51
CA ILE A 107 13.83 14.22 -8.33
C ILE A 107 13.39 15.02 -7.10
N GLU A 108 13.28 16.34 -7.22
CA GLU A 108 12.84 17.19 -6.12
C GLU A 108 11.43 16.83 -5.68
N GLY A 109 10.48 16.73 -6.61
CA GLY A 109 9.10 16.34 -6.34
C GLY A 109 9.01 14.97 -5.64
N PHE A 110 9.84 14.01 -6.05
CA PHE A 110 9.91 12.70 -5.40
C PHE A 110 10.44 12.75 -3.96
N LYS A 111 11.44 13.60 -3.68
CA LYS A 111 11.97 13.79 -2.32
C LYS A 111 10.94 14.41 -1.38
N TRP A 112 10.09 15.30 -1.89
CA TRP A 112 8.96 15.86 -1.13
C TRP A 112 7.89 14.81 -0.83
N ASP A 113 7.56 13.95 -1.80
CA ASP A 113 6.57 12.88 -1.68
C ASP A 113 7.01 11.77 -0.69
N THR A 114 8.28 11.39 -0.75
CA THR A 114 8.85 10.32 0.10
C THR A 114 9.18 10.81 1.51
N GLY A 115 9.09 12.12 1.78
CA GLY A 115 9.44 12.72 3.07
C GLY A 115 10.93 12.67 3.39
N GLU A 116 11.80 12.37 2.41
CA GLU A 116 13.24 12.24 2.60
C GLU A 116 13.90 13.59 2.99
N ASN A 117 13.25 14.70 2.63
CA ASN A 117 13.63 16.05 3.08
C ASN A 117 13.13 16.40 4.50
N PHE A 118 12.25 15.60 5.10
CA PHE A 118 11.87 15.68 6.50
C PHE A 118 12.77 14.78 7.36
N SER A 119 14.10 14.85 7.14
CA SER A 119 15.03 14.34 8.14
C SER A 119 14.68 15.00 9.48
N LEU A 120 14.48 14.20 10.53
CA LEU A 120 14.23 14.70 11.89
C LEU A 120 15.27 15.73 12.32
N GLN A 121 16.48 15.67 11.76
CA GLN A 121 17.54 16.67 11.95
C GLN A 121 17.20 18.02 11.32
N SER A 122 16.60 18.04 10.12
CA SER A 122 16.16 19.25 9.41
C SER A 122 14.95 19.88 10.12
N ILE A 123 14.01 19.05 10.58
CA ILE A 123 12.87 19.49 11.42
C ILE A 123 13.37 20.00 12.76
N ALA A 124 14.24 19.27 13.45
CA ALA A 124 14.80 19.69 14.73
C ALA A 124 15.64 20.97 14.59
N SER A 125 16.30 21.18 13.46
CA SER A 125 17.05 22.41 13.19
C SER A 125 16.12 23.58 12.87
N GLY A 126 15.00 23.33 12.18
CA GLY A 126 13.93 24.32 11.99
C GLY A 126 13.21 24.68 13.29
N LEU A 127 12.89 23.68 14.12
CA LEU A 127 12.26 23.86 15.43
C LEU A 127 13.19 24.56 16.42
N ARG A 128 14.50 24.25 16.42
CA ARG A 128 15.50 25.00 17.19
C ARG A 128 15.61 26.46 16.75
N LYS A 129 15.53 26.74 15.45
CA LYS A 129 15.46 28.12 14.93
C LYS A 129 14.19 28.87 15.34
N MET A 130 13.09 28.15 15.58
CA MET A 130 11.84 28.71 16.13
C MET A 130 11.78 28.72 17.67
N GLY A 131 12.87 28.36 18.36
CA GLY A 131 12.98 28.46 19.82
C GLY A 131 12.48 27.24 20.60
N PHE A 132 12.13 26.13 19.93
CA PHE A 132 11.77 24.88 20.60
C PHE A 132 13.03 24.10 20.99
N ASN A 133 13.65 24.46 22.11
CA ASN A 133 14.64 23.61 22.78
C ASN A 133 13.90 22.61 23.69
N GLN A 134 13.84 21.35 23.29
CA GLN A 134 13.39 20.29 24.20
C GLN A 134 14.49 20.00 25.21
N ASN A 135 14.24 20.37 26.46
CA ASN A 135 14.97 19.84 27.61
C ASN A 135 14.48 18.38 27.79
N PRO A 136 15.36 17.36 27.89
CA PRO A 136 14.95 15.95 27.87
C PRO A 136 14.34 15.46 29.19
N ALA A 137 13.94 16.37 30.08
CA ALA A 137 13.22 16.05 31.29
C ALA A 137 11.82 16.68 31.20
N SER A 138 10.79 15.84 31.25
CA SER A 138 9.35 16.19 31.31
C SER A 138 8.61 16.30 29.97
N VAL A 139 8.12 15.17 29.45
CA VAL A 139 6.72 15.06 28.99
C VAL A 139 6.17 13.67 29.35
N CYS A 140 5.63 13.56 30.56
CA CYS A 140 4.57 12.60 30.83
C CYS A 140 3.29 13.12 30.15
N CYS A 141 2.57 12.21 29.50
CA CYS A 141 1.20 12.32 28.99
C CYS A 141 0.47 13.64 29.22
N ALA A 142 0.17 14.38 28.15
CA ALA A 142 -0.89 15.38 28.15
C ALA A 142 -1.69 15.30 26.85
N ASN A 143 -3.01 15.17 27.03
CA ASN A 143 -4.05 15.14 26.03
C ASN A 143 -3.93 16.28 25.00
N LEU A 144 -4.16 15.95 23.73
CA LEU A 144 -4.67 16.92 22.76
C LEU A 144 -5.98 16.38 22.18
N THR A 145 -7.05 16.73 22.88
CA THR A 145 -8.34 17.07 22.29
C THR A 145 -8.13 18.15 21.23
N TRP A 146 -8.43 17.84 19.96
CA TRP A 146 -8.77 18.83 18.95
C TRP A 146 -10.15 18.51 18.41
N SER A 147 -11.06 19.45 18.65
CA SER A 147 -12.42 19.49 18.12
C SER A 147 -12.52 20.69 17.17
N ALA A 148 -13.54 20.63 16.31
CA ALA A 148 -14.02 21.64 15.38
C ALA A 148 -13.18 21.84 14.10
N GLU A 149 -13.73 22.04 12.90
CA GLU A 149 -15.07 21.89 12.30
C GLU A 149 -14.87 22.44 10.87
N ALA A 150 -15.27 21.71 9.83
CA ALA A 150 -15.56 22.29 8.53
C ALA A 150 -16.52 21.37 7.79
N ALA A 151 -17.78 21.80 7.77
CA ALA A 151 -18.88 21.23 7.02
C ALA A 151 -18.77 21.58 5.53
N MET A 152 -19.14 20.62 4.67
CA MET A 152 -19.88 20.82 3.41
C MET A 152 -20.27 19.42 2.93
N GLU A 153 -21.39 18.90 3.43
CA GLU A 153 -22.74 18.97 2.82
C GLU A 153 -22.88 18.11 1.56
N ASN A 154 -23.59 17.00 1.78
CA ASN A 154 -24.20 16.13 0.79
C ASN A 154 -25.20 16.93 -0.05
N THR A 155 -25.20 16.74 -1.36
CA THR A 155 -26.41 16.90 -2.18
C THR A 155 -26.62 15.61 -2.95
N LEU A 156 -27.41 14.72 -2.33
CA LEU A 156 -28.10 13.64 -3.01
C LEU A 156 -29.42 14.26 -3.48
N ASP A 157 -29.68 14.29 -4.77
CA ASP A 157 -31.06 14.32 -5.23
C ASP A 157 -31.30 13.29 -6.33
N SER A 158 -32.45 12.65 -6.17
CA SER A 158 -32.85 11.41 -6.80
C SER A 158 -33.49 11.68 -8.16
N ALA A 159 -33.23 10.82 -9.14
CA ALA A 159 -34.15 10.59 -10.24
C ALA A 159 -34.23 9.09 -10.49
N SER A 160 -35.24 8.48 -9.86
CA SER A 160 -35.81 7.19 -10.21
C SER A 160 -36.40 7.28 -11.62
N GLU A 161 -36.02 6.37 -12.52
CA GLU A 161 -36.97 5.79 -13.49
C GLU A 161 -36.67 4.31 -13.76
N ARG A 162 -37.59 3.48 -13.27
CA ARG A 162 -38.24 2.32 -13.90
C ARG A 162 -37.37 1.39 -14.76
N PHE A 163 -37.09 0.19 -14.23
CA PHE A 163 -36.93 -1.00 -15.07
C PHE A 163 -37.81 -2.15 -14.60
N HIS A 164 -38.40 -2.77 -15.61
CA HIS A 164 -39.47 -3.76 -15.55
C HIS A 164 -39.10 -5.04 -14.82
N ASP A 165 -40.13 -5.54 -14.15
CA ASP A 165 -40.29 -6.85 -13.56
C ASP A 165 -40.06 -7.98 -14.60
N SER A 166 -39.22 -8.94 -14.27
CA SER A 166 -39.27 -10.29 -14.83
C SER A 166 -38.61 -11.28 -13.89
N ALA A 167 -39.47 -12.05 -13.24
CA ALA A 167 -39.15 -13.15 -12.36
C ALA A 167 -38.27 -14.20 -13.07
N ALA A 168 -37.05 -14.39 -12.55
CA ALA A 168 -36.27 -15.60 -12.73
C ALA A 168 -35.84 -16.08 -11.33
N VAL A 169 -36.67 -16.95 -10.77
CA VAL A 169 -36.46 -17.69 -9.53
C VAL A 169 -35.33 -18.70 -9.77
N GLY A 170 -34.22 -18.59 -9.04
CA GLY A 170 -33.24 -19.69 -8.94
C GLY A 170 -31.76 -19.35 -8.68
N ASP A 171 -31.27 -18.14 -8.96
CA ASP A 171 -29.80 -17.84 -8.91
C ASP A 171 -29.36 -17.00 -7.70
N GLY A 172 -30.30 -16.34 -7.01
CA GLY A 172 -29.98 -15.45 -5.88
C GLY A 172 -29.55 -16.18 -4.61
N GLU A 173 -30.13 -17.36 -4.34
CA GLU A 173 -29.88 -18.09 -3.08
C GLU A 173 -28.47 -18.70 -3.03
N GLU A 174 -27.96 -19.16 -4.18
CA GLU A 174 -26.60 -19.70 -4.32
C GLU A 174 -25.54 -18.60 -4.08
N LYS A 175 -25.78 -17.40 -4.63
CA LYS A 175 -24.92 -16.22 -4.39
C LYS A 175 -24.93 -15.79 -2.93
N ILE A 176 -26.08 -15.81 -2.26
CA ILE A 176 -26.18 -15.49 -0.83
C ILE A 176 -25.40 -16.52 -0.01
N LYS A 177 -25.53 -17.82 -0.31
CA LYS A 177 -24.74 -18.89 0.35
C LYS A 177 -23.24 -18.71 0.14
N GLN A 178 -22.80 -18.33 -1.05
CA GLN A 178 -21.38 -18.02 -1.33
C GLN A 178 -20.89 -16.80 -0.53
N VAL A 179 -21.68 -15.74 -0.41
CA VAL A 179 -21.33 -14.56 0.40
C VAL A 179 -21.20 -14.93 1.88
N TYR A 180 -22.14 -15.70 2.43
CA TYR A 180 -22.06 -16.17 3.82
C TYR A 180 -20.87 -17.12 4.06
N GLN A 181 -20.58 -18.03 3.12
CA GLN A 181 -19.38 -18.88 3.19
C GLN A 181 -18.08 -18.08 3.12
N THR A 182 -18.06 -16.99 2.36
CA THR A 182 -16.88 -16.11 2.24
C THR A 182 -16.67 -15.30 3.52
N LEU A 183 -17.75 -14.78 4.14
CA LEU A 183 -17.67 -14.06 5.41
C LEU A 183 -17.21 -14.96 6.58
N ALA A 184 -17.66 -16.22 6.62
CA ALA A 184 -17.21 -17.18 7.62
C ALA A 184 -15.70 -17.48 7.50
N LYS A 185 -15.16 -17.55 6.27
CA LYS A 185 -13.72 -17.75 6.02
C LYS A 185 -12.85 -16.55 6.40
N CYS A 186 -13.42 -15.35 6.47
CA CYS A 186 -12.70 -14.14 6.88
C CYS A 186 -12.58 -13.98 8.40
N GLN A 187 -13.20 -14.86 9.20
CA GLN A 187 -13.01 -14.85 10.64
C GLN A 187 -11.63 -15.41 10.98
N ARG A 188 -10.81 -14.57 11.62
CA ARG A 188 -9.48 -14.95 12.08
C ARG A 188 -9.62 -16.01 13.17
N LEU A 189 -8.85 -17.09 13.06
CA LEU A 189 -8.72 -18.04 14.16
C LEU A 189 -8.07 -17.34 15.37
N PRO A 190 -8.49 -17.68 16.61
CA PRO A 190 -7.83 -17.14 17.79
C PRO A 190 -6.34 -17.51 17.79
N PRO A 191 -5.45 -16.63 18.28
CA PRO A 191 -4.02 -16.93 18.35
C PRO A 191 -3.73 -18.22 19.15
N LYS A 192 -2.68 -18.95 18.76
CA LYS A 192 -2.18 -20.16 19.44
C LYS A 192 -1.58 -19.79 20.80
N GLY A 193 -2.43 -19.54 21.79
CA GLY A 193 -2.05 -19.02 23.11
C GLY A 193 -3.08 -18.07 23.74
N GLY A 194 -4.17 -17.77 23.03
CA GLY A 194 -5.13 -16.76 23.45
C GLY A 194 -4.69 -15.35 23.10
N TYR A 195 -5.50 -14.36 23.48
CA TYR A 195 -5.17 -12.95 23.25
C TYR A 195 -4.20 -12.45 24.32
N PRO A 196 -3.15 -11.69 23.94
CA PRO A 196 -2.14 -11.20 24.87
C PRO A 196 -2.70 -10.19 25.89
N PHE A 197 -3.81 -9.53 25.58
CA PHE A 197 -4.46 -8.53 26.43
C PHE A 197 -5.86 -8.97 26.86
N LYS A 198 -6.32 -8.45 28.00
CA LYS A 198 -7.69 -8.65 28.47
C LYS A 198 -8.68 -8.04 27.48
N LYS A 199 -9.84 -8.67 27.32
CA LYS A 199 -10.87 -8.26 26.37
C LYS A 199 -11.49 -6.90 26.76
N ASN A 200 -11.32 -5.89 25.90
CA ASN A 200 -11.78 -4.53 26.14
C ASN A 200 -13.15 -4.26 25.49
N ASP A 201 -14.21 -4.89 26.00
CA ASP A 201 -15.57 -4.74 25.46
C ASP A 201 -16.22 -3.36 25.73
N HIS A 202 -15.64 -2.60 26.66
CA HIS A 202 -16.05 -1.23 26.97
C HIS A 202 -15.70 -0.23 25.86
N VAL A 203 -14.78 -0.57 24.97
CA VAL A 203 -14.41 0.26 23.82
C VAL A 203 -15.29 -0.12 22.64
N ILE A 204 -16.06 0.85 22.16
CA ILE A 204 -17.00 0.71 21.05
C ILE A 204 -16.49 1.55 19.88
N THR A 205 -16.55 0.98 18.69
CA THR A 205 -16.19 1.64 17.43
C THR A 205 -16.93 2.97 17.26
N LYS A 206 -16.21 4.00 16.82
CA LYS A 206 -16.83 5.26 16.38
C LYS A 206 -17.50 5.12 15.01
N MET A 207 -17.08 4.12 14.23
CA MET A 207 -17.74 3.77 12.97
C MET A 207 -19.04 3.02 13.25
N SER A 208 -20.13 3.35 12.54
CA SER A 208 -21.46 2.74 12.72
C SER A 208 -21.52 1.23 12.43
N ARG A 209 -20.43 0.61 11.95
CA ARG A 209 -20.34 -0.81 11.62
C ARG A 209 -19.31 -1.50 12.51
N LYS A 210 -19.71 -2.64 13.10
CA LYS A 210 -18.83 -3.52 13.85
C LYS A 210 -17.77 -4.14 12.93
N PRO A 211 -16.58 -4.43 13.44
CA PRO A 211 -15.55 -5.09 12.66
C PRO A 211 -16.03 -6.50 12.22
N PRO A 212 -15.63 -6.97 11.03
CA PRO A 212 -16.01 -8.29 10.52
C PRO A 212 -15.37 -9.45 11.29
N SER A 213 -14.32 -9.18 12.08
CA SER A 213 -13.63 -10.14 12.93
C SER A 213 -13.31 -9.50 14.29
N PRO A 214 -13.18 -10.28 15.38
CA PRO A 214 -12.74 -9.75 16.67
C PRO A 214 -11.34 -9.11 16.55
N CYS A 215 -11.09 -8.14 17.43
CA CYS A 215 -9.83 -7.42 17.51
C CYS A 215 -8.66 -8.39 17.71
N LYS A 216 -7.61 -8.26 16.91
CA LYS A 216 -6.38 -9.07 16.97
C LYS A 216 -5.70 -9.02 18.35
N ILE A 217 -5.87 -7.91 19.07
CA ILE A 217 -5.09 -7.58 20.26
C ILE A 217 -5.76 -8.14 21.52
N CYS A 218 -7.05 -7.84 21.68
CA CYS A 218 -7.82 -8.18 22.89
C CYS A 218 -8.99 -9.15 22.63
N GLY A 219 -9.31 -9.46 21.39
CA GLY A 219 -10.42 -10.35 21.03
C GLY A 219 -11.83 -9.74 21.13
N SER A 220 -11.96 -8.42 21.33
CA SER A 220 -13.27 -7.77 21.36
C SER A 220 -13.89 -7.63 19.97
N GLY A 221 -15.20 -7.83 19.86
CA GLY A 221 -15.97 -7.61 18.63
C GLY A 221 -16.56 -6.20 18.51
N ASN A 222 -16.24 -5.29 19.45
CA ASN A 222 -16.88 -3.98 19.54
C ASN A 222 -16.07 -2.85 18.91
N HIS A 223 -14.77 -3.03 18.65
CA HIS A 223 -13.89 -1.99 18.11
C HIS A 223 -12.90 -2.54 17.08
N TRP A 224 -12.43 -1.68 16.18
CA TRP A 224 -11.40 -2.02 15.20
C TRP A 224 -10.02 -2.13 15.84
N ASP A 225 -9.09 -2.87 15.22
CA ASP A 225 -7.74 -3.09 15.76
C ASP A 225 -7.05 -1.78 16.18
N LYS A 226 -7.15 -0.73 15.36
CA LYS A 226 -6.55 0.60 15.62
C LYS A 226 -7.24 1.41 16.73
N GLU A 227 -8.45 1.03 17.12
CA GLU A 227 -9.21 1.68 18.21
C GLU A 227 -8.93 0.99 19.56
N CYS A 228 -8.19 -0.11 19.58
CA CYS A 228 -7.86 -0.82 20.81
C CYS A 228 -6.89 0.01 21.67
N PRO A 229 -7.15 0.22 22.98
CA PRO A 229 -6.23 0.95 23.87
C PRO A 229 -4.84 0.33 23.92
N ASP A 230 -4.77 -0.99 23.77
CA ASP A 230 -3.52 -1.75 23.81
C ASP A 230 -2.81 -1.81 22.43
N PHE A 231 -3.27 -1.05 21.42
CA PHE A 231 -2.71 -1.09 20.07
C PHE A 231 -1.21 -0.76 20.03
N CYS A 232 -0.80 0.29 20.74
CA CYS A 232 0.62 0.67 20.83
C CYS A 232 1.45 -0.37 21.61
N LEU A 233 0.92 -0.91 22.70
CA LEU A 233 1.58 -1.93 23.51
C LEU A 233 1.76 -3.24 22.73
N HIS A 234 0.77 -3.62 21.93
CA HIS A 234 0.85 -4.78 21.07
C HIS A 234 1.93 -4.61 19.98
N GLY A 235 2.11 -3.41 19.42
CA GLY A 235 3.20 -3.12 18.47
C GLY A 235 4.58 -3.37 19.10
N ALA A 236 4.81 -2.81 20.29
CA ALA A 236 6.04 -3.00 21.05
C ALA A 236 6.27 -4.48 21.44
N TYR A 237 5.20 -5.22 21.78
CA TYR A 237 5.26 -6.65 22.07
C TYR A 237 5.66 -7.49 20.85
N GLN A 238 5.22 -7.12 19.63
CA GLN A 238 5.61 -7.81 18.41
C GLN A 238 7.06 -7.52 17.99
N GLU A 239 7.54 -6.29 18.21
CA GLU A 239 8.92 -5.89 17.86
C GLU A 239 9.96 -6.37 18.89
N GLY A 240 9.56 -6.59 20.15
CA GLY A 240 10.44 -7.08 21.22
C GLY A 240 10.62 -8.61 21.28
N CYS A 241 9.96 -9.39 20.43
CA CYS A 241 9.99 -10.85 20.47
C CYS A 241 10.93 -11.45 19.40
N SER A 242 12.23 -11.16 19.57
CA SER A 242 13.34 -11.85 18.90
C SER A 242 14.37 -12.32 19.94
N CYS A 243 13.93 -13.01 20.99
CA CYS A 243 14.84 -13.80 21.83
C CYS A 243 14.09 -15.03 22.35
N ASN A 244 14.60 -16.22 22.03
CA ASN A 244 14.45 -17.38 22.92
C ASN A 244 14.92 -16.96 24.31
N ASP A 245 14.16 -17.25 25.36
CA ASP A 245 14.66 -17.92 26.55
C ASP A 245 13.53 -18.19 27.56
N GLY A 246 13.47 -19.45 28.00
CA GLY A 246 13.11 -19.83 29.36
C GLY A 246 11.69 -19.54 29.85
N PHE A 247 10.80 -20.52 29.67
CA PHE A 247 9.71 -20.76 30.62
C PHE A 247 10.26 -20.81 32.06
N PRO A 248 9.74 -20.02 33.02
CA PRO A 248 9.86 -20.38 34.43
C PRO A 248 8.77 -21.39 34.76
N GLU A 249 9.21 -22.56 35.22
CA GLU A 249 8.39 -23.65 35.71
C GLU A 249 7.46 -23.23 36.85
N ARG A 250 6.34 -23.96 36.94
CA ARG A 250 5.38 -23.91 38.05
C ARG A 250 6.08 -24.30 39.36
N GLY A 251 6.16 -23.37 40.30
CA GLY A 251 6.41 -23.69 41.71
C GLY A 251 5.15 -24.28 42.35
N GLY A 252 5.14 -25.61 42.50
CA GLY A 252 4.18 -26.33 43.34
C GLY A 252 4.43 -26.02 44.82
N GLY A 253 3.42 -25.45 45.49
CA GLY A 253 3.41 -25.30 46.94
C GLY A 253 3.11 -26.64 47.60
N ASN A 254 4.14 -27.27 48.17
CA ASN A 254 4.01 -28.38 49.09
C ASN A 254 3.56 -27.91 50.47
N ALA A 255 2.81 -28.79 51.10
CA ALA A 255 2.20 -28.69 52.41
C ALA A 255 3.18 -28.81 53.59
N LEU A 256 2.59 -28.58 54.78
CA LEU A 256 2.90 -29.11 56.13
C LEU A 256 3.53 -28.12 57.12
N PRO A 257 3.37 -28.34 58.43
CA PRO A 257 2.40 -29.17 59.16
C PRO A 257 1.37 -28.36 59.98
#